data_AF-A0A1S6HPK1-F1
#
_entry.id   AF-A0A1S6HPK1-F1
#
_cell.length_a   1.000
_cell.length_b   1.000
_cell.length_c   1.000
_cell.angle_alpha   90.00
_cell.angle_beta   90.00
_cell.angle_gamma   90.00
#
_symmetry.space_group_name_H-M   'P 1'
#
loop_
_entity.id
_entity.type
_entity.pdbx_description
1 polymer ?
#
loop_
_entity_poly.entity_id
_entity_poly.type
_entity_poly.pdbx_seq_one_letter_code
_entity_poly.pdbx_strand_id
1 'polypeptide(L)' 'MSQKVGKKAVVISVFLLLLGGVFLLLENTFYQYVDEKGFLHESLFLPLGVFSLCLGIIIILLVFIGRFFAKK' A
#
# COMPACT_ATOMS: atom_id res chain seq x y z
N MET A 1 26.83 7.85 1.41
CA MET A 1 25.54 8.07 2.12
C MET A 1 24.31 7.54 1.36
N SER A 2 24.28 7.55 0.02
CA SER A 2 23.10 7.21 -0.83
C SER A 2 22.60 5.74 -0.78
N GLN A 3 23.48 4.74 -0.68
CA GLN A 3 23.08 3.31 -0.69
C GLN A 3 22.19 2.87 0.50
N LYS A 4 22.32 3.49 1.68
CA LYS A 4 21.51 3.14 2.87
C LYS A 4 20.06 3.62 2.73
N VAL A 5 19.84 4.76 2.08
CA VAL A 5 18.51 5.35 1.90
C VAL A 5 17.66 4.49 0.97
N GLY A 6 18.22 4.00 -0.14
CA GLY A 6 17.51 3.13 -1.08
C GLY A 6 17.06 1.80 -0.45
N LYS A 7 17.88 1.18 0.40
CA LYS A 7 17.49 -0.05 1.12
C LYS A 7 16.36 0.20 2.12
N LYS A 8 16.43 1.29 2.90
CA LYS A 8 15.37 1.67 3.84
C LYS A 8 14.05 1.99 3.12
N ALA A 9 14.12 2.70 1.99
CA ALA A 9 12.95 3.02 1.17
C ALA A 9 12.24 1.75 0.67
N VAL A 10 13.00 0.74 0.21
CA VAL A 10 12.44 -0.55 -0.22
C VAL A 10 11.78 -1.31 0.95
N VAL A 11 12.36 -1.26 2.14
CA VAL A 11 11.74 -1.89 3.32
C VAL A 11 10.42 -1.19 3.67
N ILE A 12 10.41 0.15 3.69
CA ILE A 12 9.20 0.95 3.96
C ILE A 12 8.12 0.67 2.92
N SER A 13 8.48 0.61 1.63
CA SER A 13 7.51 0.32 0.58
C SER A 13 6.93 -1.08 0.68
N VAL A 14 7.75 -2.10 0.95
CA VAL A 14 7.26 -3.47 1.17
C VAL A 14 6.33 -3.53 2.38
N PHE A 15 6.68 -2.83 3.47
CA PHE A 15 5.81 -2.74 4.64
C PHE A 15 4.47 -2.08 4.30
N LEU A 16 4.47 -0.97 3.56
CA LEU A 16 3.24 -0.30 3.11
C LEU A 16 2.39 -1.19 2.20
N LEU A 17 3.02 -2.00 1.34
CA LEU A 17 2.30 -2.95 0.49
C LEU A 17 1.62 -4.05 1.32
N LEU A 18 2.34 -4.62 2.29
CA LEU A 18 1.79 -5.63 3.19
C LEU A 18 0.66 -5.04 4.04
N LEU A 19 0.85 -3.84 4.59
CA LEU A 19 -0.15 -3.15 5.39
C LEU A 19 -1.41 -2.86 4.58
N GLY A 20 -1.26 -2.39 3.34
CA GLY A 20 -2.38 -2.15 2.43
C GLY A 20 -3.13 -3.43 2.09
N GLY A 21 -2.41 -4.54 1.85
CA GLY A 21 -3.00 -5.86 1.64
C GLY A 21 -3.79 -6.35 2.86
N VAL A 22 -3.27 -6.16 4.08
CA VAL A 22 -3.99 -6.50 5.32
C VAL A 22 -5.28 -5.69 5.44
N PHE A 23 -5.25 -4.39 5.18
CA PHE A 23 -6.47 -3.58 5.22
C PHE A 23 -7.52 -4.03 4.19
N LEU A 24 -7.12 -4.36 2.96
CA LEU A 24 -8.06 -4.89 1.97
C LEU A 24 -8.62 -6.26 2.35
N LEU A 25 -7.81 -7.13 2.97
CA LEU A 25 -8.30 -8.40 3.50
C LEU A 25 -9.32 -8.20 4.62
N LEU A 26 -9.06 -7.26 5.54
CA LEU A 26 -10.00 -6.91 6.61
C LEU A 26 -11.30 -6.33 6.05
N GLU A 27 -11.23 -5.43 5.08
CA GLU A 27 -12.40 -4.88 4.40
C GLU A 27 -13.28 -5.98 3.81
N ASN A 28 -12.68 -6.87 3.02
CA ASN A 28 -13.40 -7.95 2.36
C ASN A 28 -13.98 -8.98 3.34
N THR A 29 -13.34 -9.16 4.51
CA THR A 29 -13.78 -10.13 5.52
C THR A 29 -14.91 -9.58 6.39
N PHE A 30 -14.86 -8.28 6.73
CA PHE A 30 -15.71 -7.72 7.78
C PHE A 30 -16.72 -6.68 7.32
N TYR A 31 -16.56 -6.06 6.14
CA TYR A 31 -17.31 -4.84 5.79
C TYR A 31 -17.98 -4.89 4.42
N GLN A 32 -17.50 -5.72 3.49
CA GLN A 32 -18.05 -5.79 2.13
C GLN A 32 -19.36 -6.61 2.06
N TYR A 33 -20.35 -6.27 2.89
CA TYR A 33 -21.69 -6.86 2.89
C TYR A 33 -22.77 -5.79 3.03
N VAL A 34 -23.97 -6.12 2.54
CA VAL A 34 -25.17 -5.30 2.67
C VAL A 34 -25.97 -5.82 3.86
N ASP A 35 -26.38 -4.93 4.76
CA ASP A 35 -27.17 -5.29 5.93
C ASP A 35 -28.62 -5.63 5.58
N GLU A 36 -29.38 -6.12 6.56
CA GLU A 36 -30.80 -6.47 6.39
C GLU A 36 -31.70 -5.27 6.05
N LYS A 37 -31.19 -4.05 6.22
CA LYS A 37 -31.88 -2.79 5.92
C LYS A 37 -31.44 -2.21 4.56
N GLY A 38 -30.59 -2.91 3.82
CA GLY A 38 -30.10 -2.51 2.51
C GLY A 38 -28.93 -1.52 2.52
N PHE A 39 -28.31 -1.27 3.68
CA PHE A 39 -27.15 -0.40 3.80
C PHE A 39 -25.84 -1.18 3.61
N LEU A 40 -24.94 -0.63 2.80
CA LEU A 40 -23.59 -1.13 2.67
C LEU A 40 -22.79 -0.74 3.91
N HIS A 41 -22.13 -1.69 4.55
CA HIS A 41 -21.35 -1.39 5.74
C HIS A 41 -19.96 -0.88 5.34
N GLU A 42 -19.82 0.42 5.15
CA GLU A 42 -18.54 1.00 4.75
C GLU A 42 -17.54 1.06 5.89
N SER A 43 -16.25 0.88 5.57
CA SER A 43 -15.16 1.02 6.53
C SER A 43 -14.04 1.88 5.96
N LEU A 44 -13.17 2.38 6.84
CA LEU A 44 -11.97 3.11 6.43
C LEU A 44 -10.86 2.18 5.92
N PHE A 45 -11.01 0.85 6.03
CA PHE A 45 -9.99 -0.10 5.58
C PHE A 45 -9.81 -0.10 4.07
N LEU A 46 -10.87 0.08 3.27
CA LEU A 46 -10.74 0.21 1.82
C LEU A 46 -9.91 1.44 1.40
N PRO A 47 -10.27 2.69 1.77
CA PRO A 47 -9.48 3.86 1.38
C PRO A 47 -8.06 3.83 1.95
N LEU A 48 -7.87 3.38 3.20
CA LEU A 48 -6.53 3.25 3.80
C LEU A 48 -5.69 2.15 3.13
N GLY A 49 -6.31 1.02 2.78
CA GLY A 49 -5.68 -0.09 2.08
C GLY A 49 -5.17 0.33 0.70
N VAL A 50 -6.05 0.95 -0.10
CA VAL A 50 -5.70 1.48 -1.43
C VAL A 50 -4.63 2.56 -1.31
N PHE A 51 -4.76 3.50 -0.36
CA PHE A 51 -3.76 4.56 -0.16
C PHE A 51 -2.38 3.99 0.19
N SER A 52 -2.31 3.03 1.11
CA SER A 52 -1.07 2.37 1.52
C SER A 52 -0.44 1.60 0.35
N LEU A 53 -1.24 0.87 -0.43
CA LEU A 53 -0.76 0.19 -1.64
C LEU A 53 -0.19 1.17 -2.66
N CYS A 54 -0.93 2.23 -2.99
CA CYS A 54 -0.50 3.25 -3.95
C CYS A 54 0.83 3.89 -3.52
N LEU A 55 0.97 4.30 -2.26
CA LEU A 55 2.23 4.83 -1.74
C LEU A 55 3.38 3.82 -1.81
N GLY A 56 3.14 2.57 -1.43
CA GLY A 56 4.14 1.50 -1.54
C GLY A 56 4.63 1.30 -2.97
N ILE A 57 3.72 1.26 -3.95
CA ILE A 57 4.05 1.14 -5.38
C ILE A 57 4.85 2.35 -5.85
N ILE A 58 4.40 3.57 -5.55
CA ILE A 58 5.06 4.82 -5.97
C ILE A 58 6.50 4.84 -5.45
N ILE A 59 6.73 4.52 -4.18
CA ILE A 59 8.09 4.51 -3.59
C ILE A 59 8.99 3.48 -4.30
N ILE A 60 8.49 2.27 -4.57
CA ILE A 60 9.25 1.26 -5.32
C ILE A 60 9.62 1.75 -6.70
N LEU A 61 8.67 2.35 -7.42
CA LEU A 61 8.90 2.89 -8.77
C LEU A 61 9.96 3.99 -8.74
N LEU A 62 9.87 4.93 -7.79
CA LEU A 62 10.86 6.00 -7.66
C LEU A 62 12.26 5.45 -7.35
N VAL A 63 12.38 4.46 -6.48
CA VAL A 63 13.67 3.81 -6.18
C VAL A 63 14.22 3.09 -7.41
N PHE A 64 13.36 2.40 -8.17
CA PHE A 64 13.75 1.67 -9.37
C PHE A 64 14.22 2.63 -10.48
N ILE A 65 13.43 3.66 -10.75
CA ILE A 65 13.74 4.72 -11.71
C ILE A 65 15.04 5.43 -11.31
N GLY A 66 15.16 5.87 -10.06
CA GLY A 66 16.38 6.54 -9.58
C GLY A 66 17.63 5.67 -9.71
N ARG A 67 17.51 4.35 -9.49
CA ARG A 67 18.62 3.41 -9.72
C ARG A 67 18.93 3.21 -11.20
N PHE A 68 17.92 3.21 -12.07
CA PHE A 68 18.10 3.09 -13.50
C PHE A 68 18.86 4.29 -14.07
N PHE A 69 18.47 5.52 -13.69
CA PHE A 69 19.16 6.74 -14.11
C PHE A 69 20.57 6.86 -13.50
N ALA A 70 20.79 6.45 -12.25
CA ALA A 70 22.10 6.53 -11.60
C ALA A 70 23.11 5.46 -12.07
N LYS A 71 22.66 4.45 -12.82
CA LYS A 71 23.53 3.43 -13.43
C LYS A 71 23.97 3.77 -14.86
N LYS A 72 23.41 4.82 -15.46
CA LYS A 72 23.79 5.34 -16.78
C LYS A 72 24.89 6.38 -16.60
#